data_AF-A0A512BZC1-F1
#
_entry.id   AF-A0A512BZC1-F1
#
_cell.length_a   1.000
_cell.length_b   1.000
_cell.length_c   1.000
_cell.angle_alpha   90.00
_cell.angle_beta   90.00
_cell.angle_gamma   90.00
#
_symmetry.space_group_name_H-M   'P 1'
#
loop_
_entity.id
_entity.type
_entity.pdbx_description
1 polymer ?
#
loop_
_entity_poly.entity_id
_entity_poly.type
_entity_poly.pdbx_seq_one_letter_code
_entity_poly.pdbx_strand_id
1 'polypeptide(L)'
;MPRAKMATTNGPREAGGREPDRTGRILGLSRSGFHEVAYVEWGPEDADHVIICVHGLTRQGRDFDYLAHELASQGRRVVCPDLVGRGRSGWLRDPADYTVLQYCADMNALIARTGARIVDWVGTSLGGLIGIVLAGLPDSPIRRLVVNDIGPVVPVNALQRIGQYVADMPGAFDTFDEAECYLREVLAPFGHVADEHWRHLTRYSVRKDPEQDRYLTLCDLAILQALKAPANPGAHLWAYWDAIDHPILVVRGRDSDFLPSYLSNEMARRNRNATVHDVPGCGHAPTLMPRDQIEAVAAFLRPARDAPESN
;
A
#
# COMPACT_ATOMS: atom_id res chain seq x y z
N MET A 1 -23.83 48.70 3.10
CA MET A 1 -24.35 47.79 4.15
C MET A 1 -23.80 46.39 3.90
N PRO A 2 -22.94 45.84 4.76
CA PRO A 2 -22.34 44.54 4.56
C PRO A 2 -23.32 43.42 4.97
N ARG A 3 -23.42 42.36 4.16
CA ARG A 3 -24.21 41.16 4.48
C ARG A 3 -23.47 40.31 5.52
N ALA A 4 -24.17 39.96 6.58
CA ALA A 4 -23.71 39.14 7.68
C ALA A 4 -23.37 37.69 7.23
N LYS A 5 -22.27 37.16 7.77
CA LYS A 5 -21.92 35.73 7.71
C LYS A 5 -22.88 34.96 8.62
N MET A 6 -23.59 33.96 8.08
CA MET A 6 -24.29 32.96 8.88
C MET A 6 -23.29 31.95 9.43
N ALA A 7 -23.31 31.79 10.75
CA ALA A 7 -22.50 30.85 11.49
C ALA A 7 -23.02 29.41 11.29
N THR A 8 -22.08 28.49 11.12
CA THR A 8 -22.29 27.05 11.07
C THR A 8 -22.63 26.49 12.44
N THR A 9 -23.70 25.71 12.54
CA THR A 9 -24.00 24.89 13.72
C THR A 9 -23.27 23.55 13.60
N ASN A 10 -22.24 23.38 14.44
CA ASN A 10 -21.50 22.13 14.56
C ASN A 10 -22.37 21.06 15.22
N GLY A 11 -22.62 19.97 14.50
CA GLY A 11 -23.03 18.69 15.07
C GLY A 11 -21.89 18.05 15.89
N PRO A 12 -22.19 17.03 16.70
CA PRO A 12 -21.23 16.43 17.62
C PRO A 12 -20.03 15.83 16.87
N ARG A 13 -18.82 16.19 17.32
CA ARG A 13 -17.55 15.66 16.81
C ARG A 13 -17.43 14.17 17.17
N GLU A 14 -17.53 13.30 16.17
CA GLU A 14 -17.02 11.94 16.28
C GLU A 14 -15.49 11.98 16.43
N ALA A 15 -14.92 11.02 17.18
CA ALA A 15 -13.52 11.00 17.62
C ALA A 15 -12.52 11.26 16.47
N GLY A 16 -12.00 12.49 16.43
CA GLY A 16 -11.07 12.97 15.43
C GLY A 16 -9.64 12.47 15.64
N GLY A 17 -8.93 12.24 14.53
CA GLY A 17 -7.47 12.11 14.54
C GLY A 17 -6.82 11.53 13.27
N ARG A 18 -7.51 10.71 12.46
CA ARG A 18 -6.83 9.88 11.43
C ARG A 18 -7.11 10.26 9.96
N GLU A 19 -7.86 11.33 9.71
CA GLU A 19 -8.05 11.82 8.33
C GLU A 19 -6.75 12.37 7.75
N PRO A 20 -6.54 12.31 6.42
CA PRO A 20 -5.34 12.83 5.80
C PRO A 20 -5.39 14.35 5.83
N ASP A 21 -4.22 14.96 5.99
CA ASP A 21 -4.09 16.41 5.94
C ASP A 21 -4.41 16.94 4.55
N ARG A 22 -4.07 16.15 3.52
CA ARG A 22 -4.21 16.52 2.11
C ARG A 22 -4.59 15.32 1.25
N THR A 23 -5.23 15.62 0.12
CA THR A 23 -5.51 14.66 -0.96
C THR A 23 -5.05 15.26 -2.28
N GLY A 24 -4.54 14.45 -3.19
CA GLY A 24 -4.10 14.93 -4.49
C GLY A 24 -4.20 13.88 -5.58
N ARG A 25 -3.87 14.31 -6.81
CA ARG A 25 -3.81 13.46 -8.00
C ARG A 25 -2.55 13.78 -8.80
N ILE A 26 -1.99 12.77 -9.43
CA ILE A 26 -0.98 12.92 -10.49
C ILE A 26 -1.53 12.30 -11.78
N LEU A 27 -0.93 12.68 -12.90
CA LEU A 27 -1.16 11.99 -14.17
C LEU A 27 -0.14 10.86 -14.33
N GLY A 28 -0.66 9.64 -14.52
CA GLY A 28 0.08 8.50 -15.02
C GLY A 28 -0.06 8.39 -16.54
N LEU A 29 0.84 7.64 -17.16
CA LEU A 29 0.82 7.36 -18.59
C LEU A 29 1.01 5.87 -18.82
N SER A 30 0.05 5.26 -19.51
CA SER A 30 0.13 3.89 -20.00
C SER A 30 0.27 3.85 -21.53
N ARG A 31 0.44 2.66 -22.09
CA ARG A 31 0.43 2.46 -23.54
C ARG A 31 -0.89 2.89 -24.18
N SER A 32 -1.97 2.82 -23.40
CA SER A 32 -3.33 3.13 -23.83
C SER A 32 -3.77 4.58 -23.57
N GLY A 33 -2.91 5.41 -22.97
CA GLY A 33 -3.14 6.83 -22.73
C GLY A 33 -2.93 7.26 -21.28
N PHE A 34 -3.31 8.51 -20.99
CA PHE A 34 -3.21 9.11 -19.65
C PHE A 34 -4.32 8.59 -18.72
N HIS A 35 -3.98 8.49 -17.45
CA HIS A 35 -4.88 8.14 -16.34
C HIS A 35 -4.53 8.93 -15.08
N GLU A 36 -5.45 9.00 -14.13
CA GLU A 36 -5.20 9.67 -12.85
C GLU A 36 -4.82 8.66 -11.76
N VAL A 37 -3.82 9.02 -10.97
CA VAL A 37 -3.43 8.29 -9.75
C VAL A 37 -3.68 9.21 -8.57
N ALA A 38 -4.65 8.85 -7.73
CA ALA A 38 -5.00 9.55 -6.51
C ALA A 38 -4.05 9.16 -5.37
N TYR A 39 -3.83 10.08 -4.44
CA TYR A 39 -3.11 9.82 -3.20
C TYR A 39 -3.65 10.68 -2.07
N VAL A 40 -3.38 10.22 -0.85
CA VAL A 40 -3.63 10.95 0.40
C VAL A 40 -2.30 11.17 1.12
N GLU A 41 -2.23 12.20 1.93
CA GLU A 41 -0.97 12.66 2.52
C GLU A 41 -1.16 13.19 3.95
N TRP A 42 -0.16 12.92 4.81
CA TRP A 42 -0.04 13.41 6.19
C TRP A 42 1.32 14.06 6.42
N GLY A 43 1.38 14.92 7.43
CA GLY A 43 2.60 15.55 7.91
C GLY A 43 2.99 16.81 7.11
N PRO A 44 4.23 17.31 7.24
CA PRO A 44 4.69 18.53 6.58
C PRO A 44 4.72 18.40 5.05
N GLU A 45 4.18 19.38 4.33
CA GLU A 45 4.03 19.35 2.86
C GLU A 45 5.36 19.44 2.10
N ASP A 46 6.33 20.20 2.62
CA ASP A 46 7.60 20.48 1.92
C ASP A 46 8.81 19.79 2.58
N ALA A 47 8.60 18.62 3.17
CA ALA A 47 9.72 17.86 3.74
C ALA A 47 10.60 17.24 2.64
N ASP A 48 11.92 17.43 2.76
CA ASP A 48 12.94 16.83 1.89
C ASP A 48 12.98 15.30 1.94
N HIS A 49 12.36 14.71 2.97
CA HIS A 49 12.23 13.27 3.18
C HIS A 49 10.76 12.86 3.27
N VAL A 50 10.37 11.91 2.43
CA VAL A 50 9.00 11.38 2.36
C VAL A 50 8.97 9.86 2.55
N ILE A 51 7.92 9.38 3.22
CA ILE A 51 7.60 7.95 3.30
C ILE A 51 6.45 7.67 2.32
N ILE A 52 6.62 6.74 1.40
CA ILE A 52 5.55 6.34 0.46
C ILE A 52 5.05 4.95 0.84
N CYS A 53 3.76 4.83 1.17
CA CYS A 53 3.13 3.57 1.57
C CYS A 53 2.18 3.05 0.47
N VAL A 54 2.54 1.93 -0.17
CA VAL A 54 1.84 1.38 -1.35
C VAL A 54 1.19 0.04 -1.03
N HIS A 55 -0.09 -0.07 -1.38
CA HIS A 55 -0.97 -1.14 -0.93
C HIS A 55 -0.89 -2.40 -1.80
N GLY A 56 -1.59 -3.46 -1.37
CA GLY A 56 -1.70 -4.74 -2.07
C GLY A 56 -2.70 -4.74 -3.23
N LEU A 57 -2.78 -5.87 -3.95
CA LEU A 57 -3.43 -6.02 -5.25
C LEU A 57 -4.85 -5.43 -5.38
N THR A 58 -5.70 -5.61 -4.37
CA THR A 58 -7.13 -5.23 -4.36
C THR A 58 -7.46 -4.21 -3.27
N ARG A 59 -6.41 -3.63 -2.67
CA ARG A 59 -6.49 -2.71 -1.55
C ARG A 59 -6.38 -1.26 -2.04
N GLN A 60 -6.17 -0.32 -1.12
CA GLN A 60 -5.98 1.10 -1.46
C GLN A 60 -5.09 1.79 -0.40
N GLY A 61 -4.67 3.04 -0.66
CA GLY A 61 -3.76 3.79 0.20
C GLY A 61 -4.28 4.00 1.63
N ARG A 62 -5.60 3.98 1.82
CA ARG A 62 -6.26 4.15 3.13
C ARG A 62 -6.05 2.99 4.11
N ASP A 63 -5.49 1.87 3.65
CA ASP A 63 -5.06 0.78 4.53
C ASP A 63 -3.91 1.23 5.46
N PHE A 64 -3.16 2.27 5.10
CA PHE A 64 -2.03 2.76 5.89
C PHE A 64 -2.37 3.92 6.84
N ASP A 65 -3.62 4.36 6.96
CA ASP A 65 -3.98 5.55 7.75
C ASP A 65 -3.44 5.51 9.18
N TYR A 66 -3.45 4.34 9.83
CA TYR A 66 -2.95 4.16 11.20
C TYR A 66 -1.43 4.33 11.29
N LEU A 67 -0.70 3.70 10.37
CA LEU A 67 0.74 3.86 10.25
C LEU A 67 1.09 5.30 9.87
N ALA A 68 0.44 5.87 8.86
CA ALA A 68 0.68 7.23 8.37
C ALA A 68 0.47 8.28 9.46
N HIS A 69 -0.61 8.16 10.23
CA HIS A 69 -0.88 9.04 11.37
C HIS A 69 0.22 8.94 12.44
N GLU A 70 0.65 7.73 12.82
CA GLU A 70 1.74 7.56 13.80
C GLU A 70 3.06 8.18 13.30
N LEU A 71 3.44 7.88 12.05
CA LEU A 71 4.64 8.44 11.43
C LEU A 71 4.58 9.98 11.35
N ALA A 72 3.42 10.54 11.00
CA ALA A 72 3.20 11.98 10.87
C ALA A 72 3.20 12.71 12.21
N SER A 73 2.69 12.07 13.28
CA SER A 73 2.80 12.60 14.65
C SER A 73 4.24 12.80 15.10
N GLN A 74 5.19 12.11 14.46
CA GLN A 74 6.64 12.23 14.67
C GLN A 74 7.29 13.25 13.70
N GLY A 75 6.49 14.08 13.02
CA GLY A 75 6.95 15.12 12.09
C GLY A 75 7.35 14.60 10.71
N ARG A 76 6.95 13.37 10.34
CA ARG A 76 7.30 12.76 9.05
C ARG A 76 6.22 12.99 8.01
N ARG A 77 6.63 13.24 6.76
CA ARG A 77 5.71 13.31 5.63
C ARG A 77 5.42 11.91 5.12
N VAL A 78 4.14 11.58 4.96
CA VAL A 78 3.70 10.26 4.47
C VAL A 78 2.71 10.43 3.34
N VAL A 79 2.94 9.72 2.23
CA VAL A 79 2.07 9.70 1.05
C VAL A 79 1.58 8.27 0.82
N CYS A 80 0.28 8.09 0.68
CA CYS A 80 -0.33 6.78 0.42
C CYS A 80 -1.16 6.87 -0.87
N PRO A 81 -0.64 6.40 -2.02
CA PRO A 81 -1.39 6.38 -3.27
C PRO A 81 -2.41 5.24 -3.33
N ASP A 82 -3.42 5.44 -4.15
CA ASP A 82 -4.23 4.35 -4.69
C ASP A 82 -3.62 3.96 -6.05
N LEU A 83 -3.17 2.72 -6.21
CA LEU A 83 -2.70 2.21 -7.50
C LEU A 83 -3.83 2.30 -8.54
N VAL A 84 -3.49 2.62 -9.78
CA VAL A 84 -4.46 2.69 -10.90
C VAL A 84 -5.32 1.42 -10.93
N GLY A 85 -6.63 1.56 -11.14
CA GLY A 85 -7.62 0.48 -11.02
C GLY A 85 -8.18 0.28 -9.61
N ARG A 86 -7.72 1.02 -8.60
CA ARG A 86 -8.15 0.86 -7.20
C ARG A 86 -8.48 2.20 -6.54
N GLY A 87 -9.27 2.15 -5.47
CA GLY A 87 -9.58 3.28 -4.62
C GLY A 87 -10.19 4.45 -5.40
N ARG A 88 -9.53 5.60 -5.34
CA ARG A 88 -9.92 6.86 -5.99
C ARG A 88 -9.17 7.15 -7.29
N SER A 89 -8.28 6.25 -7.72
CA SER A 89 -7.56 6.35 -8.99
C SER A 89 -8.43 5.97 -10.16
N GLY A 90 -8.07 6.47 -11.34
CA GLY A 90 -8.70 6.05 -12.60
C GLY A 90 -8.41 4.59 -12.90
N TRP A 91 -9.14 4.02 -13.87
CA TRP A 91 -8.94 2.65 -14.35
C TRP A 91 -8.24 2.68 -15.71
N LEU A 92 -7.47 1.63 -16.01
CA LEU A 92 -6.78 1.51 -17.30
C LEU A 92 -7.75 1.05 -18.38
N ARG A 93 -7.54 1.56 -19.60
CA ARG A 93 -8.39 1.23 -20.76
C ARG A 93 -8.13 -0.19 -21.26
N ASP A 94 -6.86 -0.57 -21.32
CA ASP A 94 -6.43 -1.92 -21.64
C ASP A 94 -6.08 -2.65 -20.34
N PRO A 95 -6.81 -3.71 -19.97
CA PRO A 95 -6.49 -4.51 -18.79
C PRO A 95 -5.07 -5.10 -18.82
N ALA A 96 -4.46 -5.31 -20.00
CA ALA A 96 -3.10 -5.80 -20.12
C ALA A 96 -2.03 -4.81 -19.60
N ASP A 97 -2.39 -3.53 -19.42
CA ASP A 97 -1.49 -2.51 -18.87
C ASP A 97 -1.35 -2.60 -17.34
N TYR A 98 -2.17 -3.41 -16.64
CA TYR A 98 -2.07 -3.65 -15.19
C TYR A 98 -0.84 -4.50 -14.82
N THR A 99 0.34 -3.92 -14.96
CA THR A 99 1.64 -4.59 -14.76
C THR A 99 2.49 -3.92 -13.69
N VAL A 100 3.42 -4.66 -13.09
CA VAL A 100 4.39 -4.09 -12.12
C VAL A 100 5.16 -2.91 -12.73
N LEU A 101 5.53 -2.99 -14.02
CA LEU A 101 6.25 -1.91 -14.70
C LEU A 101 5.38 -0.65 -14.85
N GLN A 102 4.09 -0.81 -15.18
CA GLN A 102 3.16 0.33 -15.22
C GLN A 102 3.05 0.99 -13.85
N TYR A 103 2.90 0.19 -12.78
CA TYR A 103 2.84 0.74 -11.43
C TYR A 103 4.15 1.42 -11.03
N CYS A 104 5.32 0.90 -11.43
CA CYS A 104 6.60 1.58 -11.21
C CYS A 104 6.66 2.94 -11.91
N ALA A 105 6.17 3.04 -13.15
CA ALA A 105 6.12 4.30 -13.89
C ALA A 105 5.23 5.34 -13.20
N ASP A 106 4.05 4.92 -12.73
CA ASP A 106 3.13 5.79 -11.97
C ASP A 106 3.75 6.24 -10.64
N MET A 107 4.42 5.34 -9.92
CA MET A 107 5.08 5.66 -8.66
C MET A 107 6.30 6.55 -8.83
N ASN A 108 7.03 6.44 -9.95
CA ASN A 108 8.08 7.39 -10.30
C ASN A 108 7.52 8.82 -10.50
N ALA A 109 6.36 8.95 -11.17
CA ALA A 109 5.68 10.24 -11.29
C ALA A 109 5.23 10.78 -9.92
N LEU A 110 4.80 9.91 -9.00
CA LEU A 110 4.45 10.31 -7.63
C LEU A 110 5.68 10.78 -6.83
N ILE A 111 6.79 10.05 -6.91
CA ILE A 111 8.06 10.43 -6.30
C ILE A 111 8.47 11.82 -6.81
N ALA A 112 8.43 12.04 -8.13
CA ALA A 112 8.74 13.34 -8.73
C ALA A 112 7.82 14.46 -8.22
N ARG A 113 6.50 14.21 -8.07
CA ARG A 113 5.56 15.19 -7.49
C ARG A 113 5.94 15.59 -6.08
N THR A 114 6.48 14.67 -5.28
CA THR A 114 6.75 14.98 -3.88
C THR A 114 7.85 16.04 -3.74
N GLY A 115 8.76 16.14 -4.71
CA GLY A 115 9.93 17.00 -4.63
C GLY A 115 10.97 16.53 -3.60
N ALA A 116 10.73 15.41 -2.92
CA ALA A 116 11.60 14.90 -1.88
C ALA A 116 12.89 14.33 -2.48
N ARG A 117 14.02 14.57 -1.80
CA ARG A 117 15.34 14.03 -2.16
C ARG A 117 15.57 12.63 -1.59
N ILE A 118 14.87 12.30 -0.50
CA ILE A 118 15.00 11.04 0.21
C ILE A 118 13.63 10.38 0.26
N VAL A 119 13.54 9.13 -0.16
CA VAL A 119 12.30 8.33 -0.09
C VAL A 119 12.53 7.13 0.82
N ASP A 120 11.67 6.92 1.81
CA ASP A 120 11.53 5.62 2.46
C ASP A 120 10.25 4.95 1.91
N TRP A 121 10.31 3.65 1.65
CA TRP A 121 9.20 2.91 1.01
C TRP A 121 8.59 1.89 1.95
N VAL A 122 7.26 1.82 1.99
CA VAL A 122 6.51 0.75 2.68
C VAL A 122 5.56 0.10 1.69
N GLY A 123 5.80 -1.15 1.35
CA GLY A 123 5.02 -1.85 0.33
C GLY A 123 4.39 -3.13 0.85
N THR A 124 3.07 -3.23 0.81
CA THR A 124 2.35 -4.48 1.11
C THR A 124 2.07 -5.25 -0.17
N SER A 125 2.45 -6.54 -0.22
CA SER A 125 2.14 -7.41 -1.36
C SER A 125 2.61 -6.81 -2.70
N LEU A 126 1.70 -6.48 -3.61
CA LEU A 126 1.99 -5.77 -4.86
C LEU A 126 2.84 -4.49 -4.65
N GLY A 127 2.54 -3.69 -3.63
CA GLY A 127 3.33 -2.51 -3.27
C GLY A 127 4.77 -2.86 -2.86
N GLY A 128 4.99 -4.06 -2.31
CA GLY A 128 6.31 -4.59 -2.01
C GLY A 128 7.08 -5.00 -3.27
N LEU A 129 6.42 -5.63 -4.25
CA LEU A 129 7.03 -5.96 -5.55
C LEU A 129 7.48 -4.69 -6.29
N ILE A 130 6.63 -3.65 -6.29
CA ILE A 130 6.96 -2.33 -6.85
C ILE A 130 8.19 -1.74 -6.14
N GLY A 131 8.20 -1.78 -4.80
CA GLY A 131 9.32 -1.31 -3.98
C GLY A 131 10.63 -2.05 -4.27
N ILE A 132 10.58 -3.37 -4.45
CA ILE A 132 11.76 -4.20 -4.80
C ILE A 132 12.33 -3.76 -6.15
N VAL A 133 11.47 -3.57 -7.17
CA VAL A 133 11.92 -3.11 -8.50
C VAL A 133 12.53 -1.72 -8.42
N LEU A 134 11.82 -0.76 -7.81
CA LEU A 134 12.29 0.63 -7.73
C LEU A 134 13.58 0.75 -6.91
N ALA A 135 13.71 0.03 -5.80
CA ALA A 135 14.90 0.08 -4.95
C ALA A 135 16.11 -0.64 -5.57
N GLY A 136 15.88 -1.67 -6.39
CA GLY A 136 16.94 -2.43 -7.05
C GLY A 136 17.45 -1.80 -8.35
N LEU A 137 16.85 -0.70 -8.82
CA LEU A 137 17.34 0.04 -9.98
C LEU A 137 18.49 0.99 -9.58
N PRO A 138 19.48 1.20 -10.47
CA PRO A 138 20.53 2.19 -10.25
C PRO A 138 19.97 3.59 -9.97
N ASP A 139 20.65 4.34 -9.11
CA ASP A 139 20.30 5.72 -8.72
C ASP A 139 18.90 5.88 -8.10
N SER A 140 18.37 4.79 -7.51
CA SER A 140 17.09 4.83 -6.80
C SER A 140 17.12 5.85 -5.64
N PRO A 141 16.09 6.69 -5.48
CA PRO A 141 15.98 7.59 -4.34
C PRO A 141 15.51 6.89 -3.05
N ILE A 142 15.18 5.60 -3.13
CA ILE A 142 14.66 4.83 -1.98
C ILE A 142 15.81 4.51 -1.03
N ARG A 143 15.86 5.20 0.11
CA ARG A 143 16.83 5.03 1.20
C ARG A 143 16.56 3.80 2.07
N ARG A 144 15.30 3.47 2.33
CA ARG A 144 14.90 2.29 3.12
C ARG A 144 13.69 1.62 2.52
N LEU A 145 13.65 0.30 2.57
CA LEU A 145 12.57 -0.50 2.02
C LEU A 145 11.92 -1.37 3.11
N VAL A 146 10.61 -1.22 3.29
CA VAL A 146 9.78 -2.16 4.05
C VAL A 146 8.99 -2.99 3.06
N VAL A 147 9.20 -4.30 3.09
CA VAL A 147 8.46 -5.29 2.29
C VAL A 147 7.54 -6.05 3.22
N ASN A 148 6.23 -5.78 3.13
CA ASN A 148 5.21 -6.41 3.96
C ASN A 148 4.58 -7.59 3.22
N ASP A 149 5.04 -8.77 3.64
CA ASP A 149 4.58 -10.12 3.32
C ASP A 149 4.57 -10.48 1.83
N ILE A 150 5.69 -10.23 1.14
CA ILE A 150 5.91 -10.68 -0.23
C ILE A 150 7.38 -10.97 -0.47
N GLY A 151 7.67 -11.89 -1.40
CA GLY A 151 9.03 -12.17 -1.83
C GLY A 151 9.30 -11.77 -3.29
N PRO A 152 10.57 -11.82 -3.74
CA PRO A 152 10.96 -11.60 -5.14
C PRO A 152 10.41 -12.64 -6.12
N VAL A 153 9.79 -13.70 -5.58
CA VAL A 153 9.06 -14.75 -6.30
C VAL A 153 7.75 -14.98 -5.57
N VAL A 154 6.65 -15.11 -6.32
CA VAL A 154 5.35 -15.44 -5.74
C VAL A 154 5.09 -16.94 -5.93
N PRO A 155 4.87 -17.72 -4.85
CA PRO A 155 4.53 -19.13 -4.95
C PRO A 155 3.29 -19.38 -5.83
N VAL A 156 3.27 -20.50 -6.56
CA VAL A 156 2.19 -20.84 -7.52
C VAL A 156 0.83 -20.97 -6.84
N ASN A 157 0.78 -21.57 -5.65
CA ASN A 157 -0.42 -21.69 -4.84
C ASN A 157 -0.97 -20.32 -4.42
N ALA A 158 -0.09 -19.38 -4.08
CA ALA A 158 -0.46 -18.01 -3.73
C ALA A 158 -1.03 -17.25 -4.94
N LEU A 159 -0.46 -17.44 -6.14
CA LEU A 159 -1.00 -16.89 -7.39
C LEU A 159 -2.39 -17.45 -7.73
N GLN A 160 -2.59 -18.76 -7.57
CA GLN A 160 -3.90 -19.39 -7.77
C GLN A 160 -4.96 -18.82 -6.81
N ARG A 161 -4.60 -18.64 -5.53
CA ARG A 161 -5.47 -18.03 -4.52
C ARG A 161 -5.84 -16.59 -4.87
N ILE A 162 -4.89 -15.78 -5.34
CA ILE A 162 -5.16 -14.43 -5.86
C ILE A 162 -6.16 -14.47 -7.02
N GLY A 163 -5.94 -15.36 -7.99
CA GLY A 163 -6.80 -15.46 -9.17
C GLY A 163 -8.25 -15.79 -8.78
N GLN A 164 -8.44 -16.73 -7.87
CA GLN A 164 -9.77 -17.11 -7.38
C GLN A 164 -10.42 -15.96 -6.59
N TYR A 165 -9.67 -15.35 -5.66
CA TYR A 165 -10.14 -14.23 -4.85
C TYR A 165 -10.62 -13.04 -5.68
N VAL A 166 -9.89 -12.66 -6.74
CA VAL A 166 -10.31 -11.56 -7.63
C VAL A 166 -11.48 -12.00 -8.52
N ALA A 167 -11.54 -13.27 -8.94
CA ALA A 167 -12.65 -13.78 -9.74
C ALA A 167 -13.98 -13.79 -8.99
N ASP A 168 -13.94 -14.09 -7.69
CA ASP A 168 -15.12 -14.16 -6.82
C ASP A 168 -15.49 -12.79 -6.21
N MET A 169 -14.74 -11.73 -6.52
CA MET A 169 -14.96 -10.40 -5.95
C MET A 169 -16.30 -9.80 -6.41
N PRO A 170 -17.23 -9.49 -5.50
CA PRO A 170 -18.45 -8.80 -5.85
C PRO A 170 -18.17 -7.38 -6.37
N GLY A 171 -18.84 -7.00 -7.45
CA GLY A 171 -18.78 -5.62 -7.95
C GLY A 171 -19.56 -4.62 -7.06
N ALA A 172 -20.53 -5.12 -6.29
CA ALA A 172 -21.34 -4.33 -5.38
C ALA A 172 -21.94 -5.18 -4.25
N PHE A 173 -22.34 -4.51 -3.16
CA PHE A 173 -23.06 -5.06 -2.00
C PHE A 173 -24.34 -4.27 -1.76
N ASP A 174 -25.36 -4.89 -1.17
CA ASP A 174 -26.62 -4.19 -0.90
C ASP A 174 -26.50 -3.32 0.36
N THR A 175 -25.70 -3.76 1.34
CA THR A 175 -25.44 -3.00 2.56
C THR A 175 -23.95 -2.87 2.88
N PHE A 176 -23.64 -1.90 3.74
CA PHE A 176 -22.28 -1.76 4.27
C PHE A 176 -21.85 -2.98 5.09
N ASP A 177 -22.77 -3.53 5.88
CA ASP A 177 -22.50 -4.66 6.77
C ASP A 177 -22.22 -5.95 5.97
N GLU A 178 -22.87 -6.13 4.82
CA GLU A 178 -22.54 -7.20 3.87
C GLU A 178 -21.12 -7.06 3.31
N ALA A 179 -20.73 -5.85 2.93
CA ALA A 179 -19.36 -5.58 2.47
C ALA A 179 -18.33 -5.86 3.59
N GLU A 180 -18.64 -5.48 4.83
CA GLU A 180 -17.77 -5.76 5.99
C GLU A 180 -17.67 -7.26 6.26
N CYS A 181 -18.78 -7.99 6.21
CA CYS A 181 -18.81 -9.44 6.39
C CYS A 181 -17.95 -10.14 5.33
N TYR A 182 -18.13 -9.77 4.06
CA TYR A 182 -17.32 -10.28 2.96
C TYR A 182 -15.83 -10.00 3.18
N LEU A 183 -15.46 -8.77 3.55
CA LEU A 183 -14.05 -8.42 3.78
C LEU A 183 -13.44 -9.17 4.97
N ARG A 184 -14.19 -9.37 6.06
CA ARG A 184 -13.76 -10.18 7.20
C ARG A 184 -13.49 -11.63 6.80
N GLU A 185 -14.30 -12.19 5.91
CA GLU A 185 -14.11 -13.55 5.40
C GLU A 185 -12.85 -13.64 4.51
N VAL A 186 -12.78 -12.83 3.46
CA VAL A 186 -11.70 -12.94 2.46
C VAL A 186 -10.34 -12.47 2.97
N LEU A 187 -10.33 -11.55 3.94
CA LEU A 187 -9.12 -11.04 4.58
C LEU A 187 -8.87 -11.67 5.96
N ALA A 188 -9.59 -12.73 6.34
CA ALA A 188 -9.32 -13.48 7.57
C ALA A 188 -7.83 -13.88 7.75
N PRO A 189 -7.05 -14.18 6.69
CA PRO A 189 -5.62 -14.42 6.81
C PRO A 189 -4.79 -13.23 7.33
N PHE A 190 -5.34 -12.02 7.45
CA PHE A 190 -4.68 -10.86 8.05
C PHE A 190 -4.45 -11.01 9.57
N GLY A 191 -4.96 -12.09 10.16
CA GLY A 191 -4.83 -12.39 11.57
C GLY A 191 -5.84 -11.63 12.42
N HIS A 192 -5.47 -11.33 13.67
CA HIS A 192 -6.36 -10.60 14.57
C HIS A 192 -6.46 -9.12 14.18
N VAL A 193 -7.65 -8.73 13.73
CA VAL A 193 -7.98 -7.36 13.33
C VAL A 193 -9.17 -6.90 14.18
N ALA A 194 -9.01 -5.74 14.86
CA ALA A 194 -10.05 -5.16 15.70
C ALA A 194 -11.25 -4.69 14.87
N ASP A 195 -12.45 -4.62 15.48
CA ASP A 195 -13.67 -4.24 14.76
C ASP A 195 -13.60 -2.84 14.14
N GLU A 196 -12.94 -1.89 14.81
CA GLU A 196 -12.71 -0.56 14.25
C GLU A 196 -11.84 -0.59 12.98
N HIS A 197 -10.88 -1.51 12.91
CA HIS A 197 -10.01 -1.71 11.75
C HIS A 197 -10.79 -2.36 10.59
N TRP A 198 -11.67 -3.33 10.89
CA TRP A 198 -12.55 -3.92 9.87
C TRP A 198 -13.50 -2.90 9.26
N ARG A 199 -14.13 -2.09 10.10
CA ARG A 199 -15.02 -1.02 9.66
C ARG A 199 -14.26 0.02 8.82
N HIS A 200 -13.01 0.33 9.20
CA HIS A 200 -12.12 1.21 8.44
C HIS A 200 -11.78 0.65 7.06
N LEU A 201 -11.27 -0.58 7.00
CA LEU A 201 -10.95 -1.28 5.74
C LEU A 201 -12.17 -1.29 4.80
N THR A 202 -13.35 -1.59 5.35
CA THR A 202 -14.60 -1.62 4.59
C THR A 202 -15.00 -0.24 4.08
N ARG A 203 -15.00 0.78 4.95
CA ARG A 203 -15.35 2.18 4.61
C ARG A 203 -14.65 2.66 3.37
N TYR A 204 -13.36 2.37 3.26
CA TYR A 204 -12.61 2.86 2.12
C TYR A 204 -12.69 1.89 0.93
N SER A 205 -12.90 0.58 1.11
CA SER A 205 -12.94 -0.38 -0.01
C SER A 205 -14.20 -0.32 -0.87
N VAL A 206 -15.24 0.36 -0.39
CA VAL A 206 -16.48 0.57 -1.14
C VAL A 206 -16.86 2.05 -1.25
N ARG A 207 -17.71 2.37 -2.22
CA ARG A 207 -18.37 3.68 -2.35
C ARG A 207 -19.85 3.48 -2.48
N LYS A 208 -20.63 4.26 -1.74
CA LYS A 208 -22.09 4.30 -1.90
C LYS A 208 -22.45 4.86 -3.29
N ASP A 209 -23.27 4.11 -4.02
CA ASP A 209 -23.91 4.56 -5.26
C ASP A 209 -25.21 5.31 -4.90
N PRO A 210 -25.30 6.62 -5.18
CA PRO A 210 -26.50 7.39 -4.85
C PRO A 210 -27.72 6.99 -5.68
N GLU A 211 -27.54 6.35 -6.84
CA GLU A 211 -28.66 5.99 -7.72
C GLU A 211 -29.25 4.61 -7.37
N GLN A 212 -28.40 3.65 -7.06
CA GLN A 212 -28.81 2.26 -6.78
C GLN A 212 -28.98 1.98 -5.28
N ASP A 213 -28.55 2.88 -4.40
CA ASP A 213 -28.47 2.68 -2.94
C ASP A 213 -27.63 1.44 -2.54
N ARG A 214 -26.66 1.08 -3.38
CA ARG A 214 -25.73 -0.05 -3.19
C ARG A 214 -24.32 0.45 -2.88
N TYR A 215 -23.45 -0.45 -2.43
CA TYR A 215 -22.05 -0.17 -2.15
C TYR A 215 -21.16 -0.80 -3.23
N LEU A 216 -20.60 0.01 -4.11
CA LEU A 216 -19.74 -0.43 -5.21
C LEU A 216 -18.32 -0.67 -4.73
N THR A 217 -17.72 -1.77 -5.15
CA THR A 217 -16.31 -2.09 -4.87
C THR A 217 -15.38 -1.13 -5.62
N LEU A 218 -14.38 -0.60 -4.93
CA LEU A 218 -13.37 0.32 -5.50
C LEU A 218 -12.14 -0.44 -6.02
N CYS A 219 -12.37 -1.52 -6.75
CA CYS A 219 -11.33 -2.31 -7.41
C CYS A 219 -11.85 -2.74 -8.79
N ASP A 220 -11.08 -2.44 -9.83
CA ASP A 220 -11.42 -2.82 -11.20
C ASP A 220 -11.33 -4.33 -11.37
N LEU A 221 -12.46 -4.98 -11.65
CA LEU A 221 -12.52 -6.43 -11.87
C LEU A 221 -11.73 -6.85 -13.13
N ALA A 222 -11.43 -5.92 -14.04
CA ALA A 222 -10.59 -6.20 -15.21
C ALA A 222 -9.13 -6.54 -14.86
N ILE A 223 -8.66 -6.24 -13.63
CA ILE A 223 -7.36 -6.69 -13.11
C ILE A 223 -7.22 -8.22 -13.22
N LEU A 224 -8.32 -8.97 -13.13
CA LEU A 224 -8.31 -10.42 -13.32
C LEU A 224 -7.76 -10.85 -14.68
N GLN A 225 -7.98 -10.06 -15.73
CA GLN A 225 -7.49 -10.37 -17.07
C GLN A 225 -5.96 -10.29 -17.13
N ALA A 226 -5.36 -9.31 -16.46
CA ALA A 226 -3.90 -9.19 -16.35
C ALA A 226 -3.28 -10.35 -15.57
N LEU A 227 -3.97 -10.86 -14.54
CA LEU A 227 -3.52 -12.03 -13.78
C LEU A 227 -3.61 -13.34 -14.58
N LYS A 228 -4.55 -13.42 -15.53
CA LYS A 228 -4.75 -14.58 -16.42
C LYS A 228 -3.85 -14.55 -17.65
N ALA A 229 -3.31 -13.38 -18.02
CA ALA A 229 -2.34 -13.28 -19.08
C ALA A 229 -1.17 -14.22 -18.75
N PRO A 230 -0.59 -14.95 -19.74
CA PRO A 230 0.56 -15.79 -19.49
C PRO A 230 1.63 -14.94 -18.84
N ALA A 231 1.88 -15.19 -17.56
CA ALA A 231 2.95 -14.51 -16.85
C ALA A 231 4.21 -14.70 -17.69
N ASN A 232 4.98 -13.64 -17.88
CA ASN A 232 6.37 -13.85 -18.27
C ASN A 232 7.01 -14.61 -17.09
N PRO A 233 7.32 -15.93 -17.21
CA PRO A 233 7.64 -16.76 -16.04
C PRO A 233 9.00 -16.45 -15.41
N GLY A 234 9.67 -15.37 -15.83
CA GLY A 234 11.12 -15.23 -15.73
C GLY A 234 11.65 -13.88 -15.26
N ALA A 235 10.82 -12.93 -14.82
CA ALA A 235 11.33 -11.80 -14.04
C ALA A 235 11.27 -12.15 -12.55
N HIS A 236 11.99 -13.21 -12.15
CA HIS A 236 12.30 -13.39 -10.74
C HIS A 236 12.95 -12.08 -10.28
N LEU A 237 12.33 -11.37 -9.34
CA LEU A 237 12.82 -10.07 -8.90
C LEU A 237 14.11 -10.19 -8.07
N TRP A 238 14.73 -11.38 -8.03
CA TRP A 238 16.01 -11.63 -7.38
C TRP A 238 17.10 -10.70 -7.87
N ALA A 239 17.15 -10.39 -9.17
CA ALA A 239 18.16 -9.45 -9.68
C ALA A 239 18.00 -8.05 -9.04
N TYR A 240 16.77 -7.57 -8.89
CA TYR A 240 16.50 -6.31 -8.19
C TYR A 240 16.76 -6.44 -6.69
N TRP A 241 16.29 -7.52 -6.05
CA TRP A 241 16.50 -7.79 -4.63
C TRP A 241 17.99 -7.83 -4.24
N ASP A 242 18.80 -8.52 -5.03
CA ASP A 242 20.25 -8.65 -4.81
C ASP A 242 20.99 -7.33 -5.04
N ALA A 243 20.43 -6.43 -5.86
CA ALA A 243 21.00 -5.12 -6.16
C ALA A 243 20.73 -4.06 -5.08
N ILE A 244 19.76 -4.28 -4.18
CA ILE A 244 19.43 -3.32 -3.11
C ILE A 244 20.57 -3.31 -2.07
N ASP A 245 21.31 -2.22 -2.00
CA ASP A 245 22.42 -2.00 -1.09
C ASP A 245 22.03 -1.26 0.21
N HIS A 246 20.76 -0.90 0.34
CA HIS A 246 20.20 -0.12 1.44
C HIS A 246 19.45 -1.01 2.48
N PRO A 247 19.18 -0.52 3.70
CA PRO A 247 18.47 -1.30 4.73
C PRO A 247 17.08 -1.77 4.28
N ILE A 248 16.75 -3.03 4.59
CA ILE A 248 15.45 -3.63 4.28
C ILE A 248 14.84 -4.26 5.54
N LEU A 249 13.55 -3.98 5.76
CA LEU A 249 12.72 -4.71 6.72
C LEU A 249 11.72 -5.57 5.95
N VAL A 250 11.76 -6.87 6.17
CA VAL A 250 10.76 -7.82 5.68
C VAL A 250 9.80 -8.10 6.84
N VAL A 251 8.58 -7.57 6.76
CA VAL A 251 7.52 -7.90 7.72
C VAL A 251 6.79 -9.11 7.17
N ARG A 252 6.81 -10.22 7.91
CA ARG A 252 6.29 -11.51 7.46
C ARG A 252 5.14 -11.95 8.36
N GLY A 253 4.00 -12.30 7.77
CA GLY A 253 3.01 -13.10 8.46
C GLY A 253 3.58 -14.50 8.68
N ARG A 254 3.69 -14.95 9.94
CA ARG A 254 4.31 -16.24 10.27
C ARG A 254 3.66 -17.41 9.53
N ASP A 255 2.36 -17.29 9.27
CA ASP A 255 1.51 -18.30 8.63
C ASP A 255 1.27 -18.01 7.14
N SER A 256 2.08 -17.12 6.54
CA SER A 256 1.92 -16.69 5.15
C SER A 256 2.27 -17.78 4.14
N ASP A 257 1.39 -17.97 3.17
CA ASP A 257 1.58 -18.76 1.95
C ASP A 257 2.21 -17.94 0.81
N PHE A 258 2.23 -16.61 0.94
CA PHE A 258 2.91 -15.69 0.00
C PHE A 258 4.40 -15.58 0.29
N LEU A 259 4.75 -15.58 1.57
CA LEU A 259 6.13 -15.50 2.04
C LEU A 259 6.42 -16.64 3.05
N PRO A 260 6.51 -17.89 2.58
CA PRO A 260 6.87 -19.00 3.43
C PRO A 260 8.29 -18.82 4.03
N SER A 261 8.57 -19.52 5.13
CA SER A 261 9.83 -19.37 5.88
C SER A 261 11.06 -19.66 5.02
N TYR A 262 11.01 -20.64 4.11
CA TYR A 262 12.13 -20.92 3.22
C TYR A 262 12.47 -19.74 2.31
N LEU A 263 11.45 -18.99 1.85
CA LEU A 263 11.63 -17.87 0.93
C LEU A 263 12.16 -16.64 1.67
N SER A 264 11.63 -16.32 2.85
CA SER A 264 12.16 -15.22 3.68
C SER A 264 13.59 -15.51 4.16
N ASN A 265 13.90 -16.76 4.49
CA ASN A 265 15.28 -17.18 4.79
C ASN A 265 16.20 -17.01 3.58
N GLU A 266 15.75 -17.35 2.37
CA GLU A 266 16.53 -17.12 1.15
C GLU A 266 16.75 -15.62 0.90
N MET A 267 15.72 -14.79 1.09
CA MET A 267 15.82 -13.32 0.98
C MET A 267 16.90 -12.76 1.91
N ALA A 268 16.86 -13.13 3.20
CA ALA A 268 17.85 -12.70 4.19
C ALA A 268 19.26 -13.24 3.89
N ARG A 269 19.37 -14.45 3.34
CA ARG A 269 20.66 -15.03 2.93
C ARG A 269 21.28 -14.30 1.75
N ARG A 270 20.46 -13.87 0.77
CA ARG A 270 20.94 -13.22 -0.45
C ARG A 270 21.26 -11.74 -0.24
N ASN A 271 20.48 -11.04 0.59
CA ASN A 271 20.68 -9.64 0.87
C ASN A 271 20.96 -9.41 2.36
N ARG A 272 22.23 -9.15 2.69
CA ARG A 272 22.70 -8.91 4.08
C ARG A 272 22.06 -7.69 4.75
N ASN A 273 21.45 -6.79 3.98
CA ASN A 273 20.78 -5.61 4.50
C ASN A 273 19.33 -5.91 4.93
N ALA A 274 18.83 -7.11 4.65
CA ALA A 274 17.48 -7.53 5.00
C ALA A 274 17.41 -8.12 6.40
N THR A 275 16.44 -7.61 7.18
CA THR A 275 16.04 -8.16 8.46
C THR A 275 14.60 -8.65 8.37
N VAL A 276 14.31 -9.81 8.94
CA VAL A 276 12.96 -10.41 8.92
C VAL A 276 12.31 -10.22 10.28
N HIS A 277 11.08 -9.71 10.28
CA HIS A 277 10.22 -9.57 11.45
C HIS A 277 8.95 -10.39 11.28
N ASP A 278 8.81 -11.46 12.04
CA ASP A 278 7.63 -12.33 12.01
C ASP A 278 6.49 -11.78 12.89
N VAL A 279 5.29 -11.72 12.32
CA VAL A 279 4.03 -11.42 13.00
C VAL A 279 3.29 -12.74 13.28
N PRO A 280 3.21 -13.20 14.56
CA PRO A 280 2.52 -14.45 14.91
C PRO A 280 1.01 -14.38 14.65
N GLY A 281 0.40 -15.50 14.24
CA GLY A 281 -1.05 -15.59 14.04
C GLY A 281 -1.57 -14.76 12.86
N CYS A 282 -0.68 -14.46 11.91
CA CYS A 282 -0.96 -13.69 10.71
C CYS A 282 -0.42 -14.43 9.49
N GLY A 283 -1.25 -14.54 8.45
CA GLY A 283 -0.86 -14.94 7.11
C GLY A 283 -0.60 -13.74 6.21
N HIS A 284 -0.98 -13.83 4.93
CA HIS A 284 -0.89 -12.73 3.98
C HIS A 284 -2.08 -11.78 4.12
N ALA A 285 -1.92 -10.55 4.62
CA ALA A 285 -0.69 -9.91 5.11
C ALA A 285 -0.95 -9.17 6.43
N PRO A 286 0.09 -8.90 7.24
CA PRO A 286 -0.01 -7.96 8.37
C PRO A 286 -0.63 -6.64 7.92
N THR A 287 -1.64 -6.14 8.64
CA THR A 287 -2.39 -4.95 8.24
C THR A 287 -1.65 -3.64 8.50
N LEU A 288 -0.63 -3.66 9.35
CA LEU A 288 0.08 -2.49 9.85
C LEU A 288 -0.83 -1.46 10.55
N MET A 289 -1.94 -1.94 11.12
CA MET A 289 -2.84 -1.16 11.98
C MET A 289 -2.64 -1.45 13.49
N PRO A 290 -2.35 -2.70 13.91
CA PRO A 290 -1.98 -2.98 15.30
C PRO A 290 -0.72 -2.23 15.74
N ARG A 291 -0.70 -1.80 16.99
CA ARG A 291 0.37 -0.97 17.57
C ARG A 291 1.75 -1.62 17.45
N ASP A 292 1.86 -2.91 17.72
CA ASP A 292 3.11 -3.67 17.63
C ASP A 292 3.69 -3.69 16.21
N GLN A 293 2.82 -3.87 15.20
CA GLN A 293 3.21 -3.83 13.79
C GLN A 293 3.65 -2.41 13.38
N ILE A 294 2.90 -1.39 13.81
CA ILE A 294 3.25 0.02 13.57
C ILE A 294 4.59 0.37 14.22
N GLU A 295 4.81 -0.03 15.47
CA GLU A 295 6.05 0.24 16.20
C GLU A 295 7.25 -0.40 15.53
N ALA A 296 7.12 -1.63 15.01
CA ALA A 296 8.18 -2.30 14.26
C ALA A 296 8.59 -1.53 12.99
N VAL A 297 7.60 -1.12 12.18
CA VAL A 297 7.84 -0.33 10.97
C VAL A 297 8.38 1.07 11.30
N ALA A 298 7.74 1.76 12.24
CA ALA A 298 8.11 3.11 12.64
C ALA A 298 9.52 3.17 13.21
N ALA A 299 9.95 2.15 13.97
CA ALA A 299 11.30 2.02 14.51
C ALA A 299 12.36 1.85 13.41
N PHE A 300 12.10 0.98 12.43
CA PHE A 300 12.98 0.79 11.29
C PHE A 300 13.15 2.05 10.43
N LEU A 301 12.06 2.80 10.24
CA LEU A 301 12.05 4.04 9.47
C LEU A 301 12.61 5.26 10.22
N ARG A 302 13.09 5.12 11.46
CA ARG A 302 13.66 6.25 12.20
C ARG A 302 14.93 6.77 11.49
N PRO A 303 15.13 8.08 11.38
CA PRO A 303 16.43 8.63 10.97
C PRO A 303 17.54 8.02 11.83
N ALA A 304 18.67 7.67 11.23
CA ALA A 304 19.86 7.43 12.04
C ALA A 304 20.11 8.72 12.83
N ARG A 305 20.35 8.64 14.15
CA ARG A 305 20.84 9.80 14.88
C ARG A 305 22.14 10.21 14.19
N ASP A 306 22.21 11.43 13.69
CA ASP A 306 23.47 11.99 13.23
C ASP A 306 24.48 11.77 14.36
N ALA A 307 25.55 11.04 14.07
CA ALA A 307 26.69 11.01 14.96
C ALA A 307 27.14 12.47 15.12
N PRO A 308 27.39 12.97 16.34
CA PRO A 308 27.85 14.34 16.51
C PRO A 308 29.08 14.53 15.63
N GLU A 309 29.06 15.55 14.77
CA GLU A 309 30.21 15.95 13.96
C GLU A 309 31.41 16.03 14.90
N SER A 310 32.36 15.12 14.72
CA SER A 310 33.64 15.18 15.40
C SER A 310 34.37 16.39 14.84
N ASN A 311 34.31 17.49 15.60
CA ASN A 311 35.09 18.71 15.41
C ASN A 311 36.60 18.43 15.52
#